data_AF-A0A9P6KKU8-F1
#
_entry.id   AF-A0A9P6KKU8-F1
#
_cell.length_a   1.000
_cell.length_b   1.000
_cell.length_c   1.000
_cell.angle_alpha   90.00
_cell.angle_beta   90.00
_cell.angle_gamma   90.00
#
_symmetry.space_group_name_H-M   'P 1'
#
loop_
_entity.id
_entity.type
_entity.pdbx_description
1 polymer ?
#
loop_
_entity_poly.entity_id
_entity_poly.type
_entity_poly.pdbx_seq_one_letter_code
_entity_poly.pdbx_strand_id
1 'polypeptide(L)'
;MSSQQSSRASVSRSRRAAKNNYLKLSKTLHEKLAKLCLDYDTQVYFLAYRNGRFSGFVSTDKAGQPWIPPDQETLVRNCSW
;
A
#
# COMPACT_ATOMS: atom_id res chain seq x y z
N MET A 1 -22.48 14.74 33.11
CA MET A 1 -21.82 15.02 31.81
C MET A 1 -20.42 14.40 31.63
N SER A 2 -19.92 13.56 32.55
CA SER A 2 -18.55 13.00 32.48
C SER A 2 -18.37 11.85 31.48
N SER A 3 -19.45 11.16 31.10
CA SER A 3 -19.43 9.93 30.29
C SER A 3 -19.26 10.17 28.77
N GLN A 4 -19.61 11.36 28.27
CA GLN A 4 -19.44 11.72 26.86
C GLN A 4 -18.00 12.17 26.53
N GLN A 5 -17.26 12.65 27.52
CA GLN A 5 -15.90 13.15 27.33
C GLN A 5 -14.89 12.00 27.32
N SER A 6 -15.11 10.96 28.13
CA SER A 6 -14.31 9.73 28.14
C SER A 6 -14.48 8.91 26.86
N SER A 7 -15.69 8.82 26.31
CA SER A 7 -15.98 8.09 25.06
C SER A 7 -15.43 8.79 23.81
N ARG A 8 -15.47 10.12 23.75
CA ARG A 8 -14.80 10.87 22.66
C ARG A 8 -13.28 10.71 22.70
N ALA A 9 -12.71 10.73 23.90
CA ALA A 9 -11.27 10.52 24.08
C ALA A 9 -10.84 9.11 23.65
N SER A 10 -11.60 8.06 24.00
CA SER A 10 -11.31 6.68 23.61
C SER A 10 -11.41 6.48 22.09
N VAL A 11 -12.49 6.97 21.45
CA VAL A 11 -12.65 6.92 19.98
C VAL A 11 -11.52 7.67 19.26
N SER A 12 -11.04 8.79 19.82
CA SER A 12 -9.90 9.53 19.25
C SER A 12 -8.58 8.75 19.35
N ARG A 13 -8.35 8.03 20.45
CA ARG A 13 -7.17 7.18 20.64
C ARG A 13 -7.20 5.98 19.70
N SER A 14 -8.34 5.32 19.57
CA SER A 14 -8.51 4.18 18.65
C SER A 14 -8.25 4.58 17.20
N ARG A 15 -8.74 5.75 16.77
CA ARG A 15 -8.46 6.28 15.42
C ARG A 15 -6.97 6.56 15.19
N ARG A 16 -6.27 7.12 16.18
CA ARG A 16 -4.81 7.34 16.10
C ARG A 16 -4.04 6.03 16.03
N ALA A 17 -4.40 5.04 16.86
CA ALA A 17 -3.79 3.72 16.85
C ALA A 17 -3.95 3.04 15.48
N ALA A 18 -5.16 3.04 14.91
CA ALA A 18 -5.43 2.49 13.58
C ALA A 18 -4.61 3.19 12.49
N LYS A 19 -4.49 4.53 12.54
CA LYS A 19 -3.65 5.29 11.60
C LYS A 19 -2.17 4.91 11.73
N ASN A 20 -1.64 4.83 12.94
CA ASN A 20 -0.25 4.48 13.18
C ASN A 20 0.06 3.05 12.72
N ASN A 21 -0.86 2.11 12.99
CA ASN A 21 -0.74 0.73 12.53
C ASN A 21 -0.75 0.66 11.00
N TYR A 22 -1.66 1.39 10.33
CA TYR A 22 -1.67 1.50 8.88
C TYR A 22 -0.32 1.99 8.34
N LEU A 23 0.22 3.08 8.89
CA LEU A 23 1.51 3.63 8.44
C LEU A 23 2.66 2.64 8.61
N LYS A 24 2.70 1.92 9.74
CA LYS A 24 3.71 0.87 9.97
C LYS A 24 3.61 -0.24 8.94
N LEU A 25 2.40 -0.78 8.74
CA LEU A 25 2.16 -1.86 7.78
C LEU A 25 2.47 -1.43 6.34
N SER A 26 2.05 -0.22 5.94
CA SER A 26 2.36 0.32 4.61
C SER A 26 3.85 0.47 4.38
N LYS A 27 4.60 0.93 5.39
CA LYS A 27 6.06 1.02 5.31
C LYS A 27 6.70 -0.36 5.15
N THR A 28 6.31 -1.33 5.99
CA THR A 28 6.82 -2.70 5.90
C THR A 28 6.49 -3.32 4.55
N LEU A 29 5.28 -3.13 4.02
CA LEU A 29 4.90 -3.61 2.70
C LEU A 29 5.81 -3.00 1.63
N HIS A 30 6.02 -1.68 1.65
CA HIS A 30 6.92 -1.00 0.71
C HIS A 30 8.34 -1.59 0.73
N GLU A 31 8.91 -1.83 1.91
CA GLU A 31 10.24 -2.46 2.06
C GLU A 31 10.27 -3.87 1.47
N LYS A 32 9.20 -4.65 1.63
CA LYS A 32 9.09 -6.00 1.04
C LYS A 32 8.96 -5.96 -0.47
N LEU A 33 8.18 -5.04 -1.03
CA LEU A 33 8.05 -4.87 -2.48
C LEU A 33 9.39 -4.42 -3.10
N ALA A 34 10.08 -3.48 -2.47
CA ALA A 34 11.41 -3.06 -2.90
C ALA A 34 12.41 -4.22 -2.86
N LYS A 35 12.38 -5.05 -1.82
CA LYS A 35 13.21 -6.27 -1.73
C LYS A 35 12.92 -7.24 -2.87
N LEU A 36 11.66 -7.45 -3.24
CA LEU A 36 11.30 -8.29 -4.39
C LEU A 36 11.93 -7.77 -5.69
N CYS A 37 11.92 -6.45 -5.89
CA CYS A 37 12.52 -5.84 -7.07
C CYS A 37 14.05 -6.04 -7.10
N LEU A 38 14.72 -5.81 -5.98
CA LEU A 38 16.20 -5.85 -5.90
C LEU A 38 16.75 -7.26 -5.91
N ASP A 39 16.16 -8.17 -5.14
CA ASP A 39 16.74 -9.50 -4.90
C ASP A 39 16.31 -10.52 -5.96
N TYR A 40 15.19 -10.27 -6.65
CA TYR A 40 14.55 -11.24 -7.55
C TYR A 40 14.18 -10.67 -8.93
N ASP A 41 14.72 -9.49 -9.30
CA ASP A 41 14.46 -8.80 -10.58
C ASP A 41 12.95 -8.72 -10.94
N THR A 42 12.11 -8.55 -9.91
CA THR A 42 10.66 -8.59 -10.07
C THR A 42 10.12 -7.20 -10.41
N GLN A 43 9.29 -7.11 -11.44
CA GLN A 43 8.53 -5.90 -11.76
C GLN A 43 7.21 -5.90 -10.98
N VAL A 44 6.96 -4.81 -10.25
CA VAL A 44 5.84 -4.70 -9.32
C VAL A 44 5.11 -3.38 -9.56
N TYR A 45 3.80 -3.49 -9.73
CA TYR A 45 2.87 -2.37 -9.64
C TYR A 45 1.86 -2.63 -8.54
N PHE A 46 1.84 -1.79 -7.52
CA PHE A 46 0.93 -1.89 -6.38
C PHE A 46 0.18 -0.58 -6.19
N LEU A 47 -1.14 -0.68 -6.05
CA LEU A 47 -2.02 0.46 -5.83
C LEU A 47 -2.99 0.14 -4.68
N ALA A 48 -3.10 1.07 -3.74
CA ALA A 48 -4.03 1.03 -2.63
C ALA A 48 -4.87 2.31 -2.62
N TYR A 49 -6.17 2.16 -2.41
CA TYR A 49 -7.11 3.27 -2.25
C TYR A 49 -7.63 3.32 -0.81
N ARG A 50 -7.44 4.46 -0.13
CA ARG A 50 -7.92 4.66 1.23
C ARG A 50 -8.23 6.13 1.49
N ASN A 51 -9.36 6.40 2.15
CA ASN A 51 -9.79 7.75 2.55
C ASN A 51 -9.78 8.76 1.37
N GLY A 52 -10.24 8.34 0.19
CA GLY A 52 -10.28 9.22 -0.98
C GLY A 52 -8.93 9.47 -1.65
N ARG A 53 -7.88 8.71 -1.30
CA ARG A 53 -6.54 8.89 -1.86
C ARG A 53 -5.96 7.57 -2.32
N PHE A 54 -5.28 7.63 -3.46
CA PHE A 54 -4.42 6.55 -3.93
C PHE A 54 -3.03 6.68 -3.33
N SER A 55 -2.44 5.54 -2.99
CA SER A 55 -1.04 5.38 -2.61
C SER A 55 -0.54 4.08 -3.21
N GLY A 56 0.73 4.00 -3.57
CA GLY A 56 1.22 2.83 -4.28
C GLY A 56 2.73 2.67 -4.24
N PHE A 57 3.17 1.66 -4.97
CA PHE A 57 4.56 1.35 -5.25
C PHE A 57 4.66 0.96 -6.71
N VAL A 58 5.65 1.50 -7.42
CA VAL A 58 5.96 1.11 -8.79
C VAL A 58 7.46 0.82 -8.85
N SER A 59 7.81 -0.37 -9.30
CA SER A 59 9.21 -0.72 -9.59
C SER A 59 9.71 0.12 -10.75
N THR A 60 11.03 0.24 -10.91
CA THR A 60 11.62 0.80 -12.11
C THR A 60 11.93 -0.30 -13.12
N ASP A 61 11.84 0.01 -14.41
CA ASP A 61 12.34 -0.84 -15.48
C ASP A 61 13.88 -0.77 -15.59
N LYS A 62 14.43 -1.48 -16.58
CA LYS A 62 15.88 -1.51 -16.83
C LYS A 62 16.47 -0.16 -17.26
N ALA A 63 15.63 0.77 -17.73
CA ALA A 63 16.03 2.13 -18.07
C ALA A 63 15.87 3.10 -16.87
N GLY A 64 15.50 2.59 -15.69
CA GLY A 64 15.26 3.38 -14.49
C GLY A 64 13.94 4.16 -14.52
N GLN A 65 13.07 3.91 -15.50
CA GLN A 65 11.77 4.56 -15.59
C GLN A 65 10.73 3.80 -14.78
N PRO A 66 9.68 4.45 -14.27
CA PRO A 66 8.57 3.75 -13.62
C PRO A 66 8.02 2.66 -14.55
N TRP A 67 7.96 1.44 -14.05
CA TRP A 67 7.44 0.32 -14.80
C TRP A 67 5.95 0.49 -15.09
N ILE A 68 5.57 0.34 -16.34
CA ILE A 68 4.19 0.45 -16.79
C ILE A 68 3.57 -0.96 -16.71
N PRO A 69 2.52 -1.15 -15.89
CA PRO A 69 1.89 -2.46 -15.79
C PRO A 69 1.21 -2.82 -17.13
N PRO A 70 1.13 -4.12 -17.47
CA PRO A 70 0.38 -4.58 -18.63
C PRO A 70 -1.09 -4.17 -18.55
N ASP A 71 -1.73 -4.06 -19.71
CA ASP A 71 -3.17 -3.85 -19.75
C ASP A 71 -3.95 -5.06 -19.21
N GLN A 72 -5.23 -4.85 -18.97
CA GLN A 72 -6.11 -5.87 -18.39
C GLN A 72 -6.22 -7.12 -19.28
N GLU A 73 -6.20 -6.96 -20.60
CA GLU A 73 -6.26 -8.09 -21.53
C GLU A 73 -5.01 -8.98 -21.41
N THR A 74 -3.83 -8.36 -21.33
CA THR A 74 -2.55 -9.03 -21.15
C THR A 74 -2.49 -9.75 -19.81
N LEU A 75 -3.03 -9.14 -18.74
CA LEU A 75 -3.12 -9.79 -17.43
C LEU A 75 -4.05 -11.01 -17.45
N VAL A 76 -5.23 -10.91 -18.07
CA VAL A 76 -6.19 -12.02 -18.15
C VAL A 76 -5.66 -13.21 -18.95
N ARG A 77 -4.88 -12.96 -20.00
CA ARG A 77 -4.29 -14.04 -20.84
C ARG A 77 -3.14 -14.77 -20.17
N ASN A 78 -2.32 -14.07 -19.38
CA ASN A 78 -1.06 -14.59 -18.88
C ASN A 78 -1.07 -14.91 -17.37
N CYS A 79 -2.08 -14.45 -16.63
CA CYS A 79 -2.24 -14.77 -15.22
C CYS A 79 -3.39 -15.76 -15.03
N SER A 80 -3.06 -17.04 -14.85
CA SER A 80 -3.98 -18.01 -14.25
C SER A 80 -4.01 -17.78 -12.75
N TRP A 81 -5.12 -17.23 -12.24
CA TRP A 81 -5.40 -17.14 -10.80
C TRP A 81 -5.76 -18.49 -10.21
#